data_AF-A0A1Y2QE62-F1
#
_entry.id   AF-A0A1Y2QE62-F1
#
_cell.length_a   1.000
_cell.length_b   1.000
_cell.length_c   1.000
_cell.angle_alpha   90.00
_cell.angle_beta   90.00
_cell.angle_gamma   90.00
#
_symmetry.space_group_name_H-M   'P 1'
#
loop_
_entity.id
_entity.type
_entity.pdbx_description
1 polymer ?
#
loop_
_entity_poly.entity_id
_entity_poly.type
_entity_poly.pdbx_seq_one_letter_code
_entity_poly.pdbx_strand_id
1 'polypeptide(L)'
;MNTPAALTRLLVALPLACLTVVAHAQWQWIDSTGRKVFSDTAPPPGTPDKNILTRPAATRAAPLVAPVAAQPAAGVPGAAPASGVQAGAPKEAVDPRLEARKREAEAAEAAKKKAEEERTARQRAENCERARSAKATLDSGVRIATTSPSGERSIMDDAARAVEERRVADAIRTECGPAPKPAQ
;
A
#
# COMPACT_ATOMS: atom_id res chain seq x y z
N MET A 1 48.32 38.24 -14.17
CA MET A 1 47.35 39.35 -14.00
C MET A 1 46.84 39.66 -15.40
N ASN A 2 45.59 39.41 -15.83
CA ASN A 2 44.32 39.26 -15.14
C ASN A 2 43.37 38.39 -15.99
N THR A 3 42.50 37.66 -15.29
CA THR A 3 41.30 36.97 -15.78
C THR A 3 40.26 37.93 -16.37
N PRO A 4 39.43 37.48 -17.33
CA PRO A 4 38.05 37.95 -17.41
C PRO A 4 37.06 36.79 -17.18
N ALA A 5 37.12 36.19 -15.98
CA ALA A 5 36.05 35.35 -15.44
C ALA A 5 34.94 36.24 -14.84
N ALA A 6 34.35 37.13 -15.64
CA ALA A 6 33.36 38.09 -15.13
C ALA A 6 32.27 38.50 -16.15
N LEU A 7 32.30 38.04 -17.41
CA LEU A 7 31.31 38.43 -18.42
C LEU A 7 30.37 37.30 -18.89
N THR A 8 30.51 36.10 -18.33
CA THR A 8 29.53 35.00 -18.48
C THR A 8 28.73 34.82 -17.19
N ARG A 9 28.63 35.88 -16.40
CA ARG A 9 27.67 36.07 -15.33
C ARG A 9 26.93 37.33 -15.73
N LEU A 10 25.61 37.28 -15.81
CA LEU A 10 24.73 38.42 -16.08
C LEU A 10 24.34 38.68 -17.56
N LEU A 11 23.77 37.69 -18.26
CA LEU A 11 22.89 37.95 -19.42
C LEU A 11 21.92 36.79 -19.73
N VAL A 12 21.34 36.19 -18.69
CA VAL A 12 20.01 35.56 -18.78
C VAL A 12 19.24 36.05 -17.55
N ALA A 13 18.91 37.33 -17.58
CA ALA A 13 17.99 37.92 -16.63
C ALA A 13 16.57 37.73 -17.16
N LEU A 14 15.65 37.45 -16.22
CA LEU A 14 14.25 37.88 -16.24
C LEU A 14 13.25 37.03 -17.06
N PRO A 15 12.04 36.79 -16.56
CA PRO A 15 11.72 36.03 -15.36
C PRO A 15 10.63 35.00 -15.74
N LEU A 16 10.92 33.70 -15.74
CA LEU A 16 9.85 32.70 -15.87
C LEU A 16 9.19 32.44 -14.51
N ALA A 17 8.61 33.52 -13.98
CA ALA A 17 7.55 33.50 -12.99
C ALA A 17 6.28 32.91 -13.64
N CYS A 18 6.31 31.61 -13.94
CA CYS A 18 5.14 30.82 -14.25
C CYS A 18 4.76 30.01 -12.99
N LEU A 19 3.93 30.65 -12.18
CA LEU A 19 2.95 30.09 -11.26
C LEU A 19 3.00 28.56 -11.07
N THR A 20 3.76 28.08 -10.08
CA THR A 20 3.39 26.84 -9.40
C THR A 20 2.46 27.19 -8.25
N VAL A 21 1.17 27.38 -8.56
CA VAL A 21 0.13 27.27 -7.54
C VAL A 21 0.02 25.80 -7.20
N VAL A 22 0.89 25.31 -6.31
CA VAL A 22 0.62 24.05 -5.62
C VAL A 22 -0.44 24.39 -4.58
N ALA A 23 -1.70 24.33 -4.99
CA ALA A 23 -2.80 24.30 -4.05
C ALA A 23 -2.71 22.96 -3.29
N HIS A 24 -1.87 22.94 -2.25
CA HIS A 24 -1.84 21.87 -1.25
C HIS A 24 -3.19 21.90 -0.55
N ALA A 25 -4.10 21.11 -1.09
CA ALA A 25 -5.33 20.81 -0.42
C ALA A 25 -4.96 19.83 0.70
N GLN A 26 -4.58 20.40 1.84
CA GLN A 26 -4.13 19.67 3.00
C GLN A 26 -5.36 19.12 3.73
N TRP A 27 -5.39 17.81 3.90
CA TRP A 27 -6.35 17.17 4.78
C TRP A 27 -6.03 17.53 6.22
N GLN A 28 -7.08 17.86 6.97
CA GLN A 28 -6.98 18.07 8.42
C GLN A 28 -7.98 17.14 9.09
N TRP A 29 -7.51 16.32 10.02
CA TRP A 29 -8.41 15.48 10.82
C TRP A 29 -7.92 15.29 12.25
N ILE A 30 -8.79 14.82 13.13
CA ILE A 30 -8.48 14.42 14.51
C ILE A 30 -8.17 12.92 14.53
N ASP A 31 -6.97 12.56 15.00
CA ASP A 31 -6.55 11.16 15.15
C ASP A 31 -7.23 10.47 16.34
N SER A 32 -7.01 9.16 16.49
CA SER A 32 -7.56 8.37 17.61
C SER A 32 -7.06 8.83 18.99
N THR A 33 -5.97 9.58 19.04
CA THR A 33 -5.39 10.15 20.26
C THR A 33 -5.90 11.56 20.56
N GLY A 34 -6.85 12.08 19.76
CA GLY A 34 -7.44 13.41 19.94
C GLY A 34 -6.58 14.56 19.42
N ARG A 35 -5.48 14.27 18.71
CA ARG A 35 -4.58 15.29 18.15
C ARG A 35 -5.00 15.65 16.73
N LYS A 36 -4.84 16.92 16.37
CA LYS A 36 -5.07 17.41 15.01
C LYS A 36 -3.88 17.04 14.13
N VAL A 37 -4.13 16.22 13.11
CA VAL A 37 -3.17 15.78 12.11
C VAL A 37 -3.44 16.53 10.81
N PHE A 38 -2.37 17.01 10.18
CA PHE A 38 -2.38 17.67 8.89
C PHE A 38 -1.58 16.81 7.90
N SER A 39 -2.18 16.44 6.78
CA SER A 39 -1.54 15.58 5.79
C SER A 39 -1.99 15.95 4.38
N ASP A 40 -1.12 15.77 3.40
CA ASP A 40 -1.48 15.88 1.98
C ASP A 40 -2.16 14.62 1.43
N THR A 41 -2.14 13.52 2.20
CA THR A 41 -2.79 12.26 1.84
C THR A 41 -4.13 12.14 2.56
N ALA A 42 -5.10 11.48 1.93
CA ALA A 42 -6.41 11.24 2.54
C ALA A 42 -6.27 10.49 3.88
N PRO A 43 -7.17 10.75 4.85
CA PRO A 43 -7.15 10.09 6.15
C PRO A 43 -7.26 8.57 6.00
N PRO A 44 -6.56 7.78 6.83
CA PRO A 44 -6.65 6.32 6.80
C PRO A 44 -8.11 5.83 6.97
N PRO A 45 -8.48 4.71 6.33
CA PRO A 45 -9.81 4.11 6.47
C PRO A 45 -10.05 3.75 7.94
N GLY A 46 -11.01 4.41 8.57
CA GLY A 46 -11.27 4.32 10.01
C GLY A 46 -11.36 5.68 10.72
N THR A 47 -10.88 6.76 10.08
CA THR A 47 -11.10 8.13 10.59
C THR A 47 -12.56 8.52 10.41
N PRO A 48 -13.33 8.78 11.49
CA PRO A 48 -14.73 9.15 11.37
C PRO A 48 -14.89 10.45 10.59
N ASP A 49 -15.93 10.55 9.76
CA ASP A 49 -16.17 11.74 8.93
C ASP A 49 -16.25 13.04 9.75
N LYS A 50 -16.83 12.97 10.95
CA LYS A 50 -16.92 14.08 11.92
C LYS A 50 -15.56 14.59 12.42
N ASN A 51 -14.52 13.77 12.33
CA ASN A 51 -13.16 14.13 12.73
C ASN A 51 -12.38 14.74 11.57
N ILE A 52 -12.90 14.74 10.34
CA ILE A 52 -12.25 15.33 9.18
C ILE A 52 -12.71 16.80 9.07
N LEU A 53 -11.84 17.70 9.47
CA LEU A 53 -12.10 19.14 9.55
C LEU A 53 -11.98 19.82 8.19
N THR A 54 -11.00 19.40 7.38
CA THR A 54 -10.73 19.98 6.06
C THR A 54 -10.51 18.88 5.04
N ARG A 55 -11.23 18.97 3.91
CA ARG A 55 -11.08 18.08 2.74
C ARG A 55 -10.77 18.91 1.50
N PRO A 56 -9.86 18.46 0.63
CA PRO A 56 -9.69 18.99 -0.71
C PRO A 56 -10.99 18.99 -1.50
N ALA A 57 -11.32 20.12 -2.11
CA ALA A 57 -12.56 20.32 -2.87
C ALA A 57 -12.72 19.35 -4.06
N ALA A 58 -11.62 18.73 -4.53
CA ALA A 58 -11.63 17.82 -5.67
C ALA A 58 -12.29 16.44 -5.39
N THR A 59 -12.54 16.07 -4.13
CA THR A 59 -13.07 14.74 -3.76
C THR A 59 -14.48 14.75 -3.18
N ARG A 60 -15.32 15.73 -3.54
CA ARG A 60 -16.76 15.62 -3.31
C ARG A 60 -17.37 14.63 -4.31
N ALA A 61 -17.24 13.34 -4.04
CA ALA A 61 -18.14 12.35 -4.63
C ALA A 61 -19.54 12.60 -4.04
N ALA A 62 -20.32 13.40 -4.74
CA ALA A 62 -21.73 13.56 -4.45
C ALA A 62 -22.45 12.24 -4.76
N PRO A 63 -23.40 11.77 -3.93
CA PRO A 63 -24.31 10.71 -4.36
C PRO A 63 -25.15 11.23 -5.54
N LEU A 64 -25.12 10.49 -6.64
CA LEU A 64 -25.97 10.69 -7.82
C LEU A 64 -27.44 10.53 -7.41
N VAL A 65 -28.17 11.64 -7.40
CA VAL A 65 -29.64 11.63 -7.43
C VAL A 65 -30.07 12.49 -8.63
N ALA A 66 -30.88 11.89 -9.50
CA ALA A 66 -31.40 12.45 -10.74
C ALA A 66 -32.32 13.68 -10.51
N PRO A 67 -32.60 14.50 -11.54
CA PRO A 67 -33.00 15.89 -11.36
C PRO A 67 -34.52 16.07 -11.29
N VAL A 68 -34.99 16.92 -10.37
CA VAL A 68 -36.25 17.67 -10.50
C VAL A 68 -35.99 19.12 -10.07
N ALA A 69 -36.56 20.03 -10.83
CA ALA A 69 -36.33 21.46 -10.87
C ALA A 69 -36.91 22.26 -9.68
N ALA A 70 -36.47 23.52 -9.63
CA ALA A 70 -37.08 24.72 -9.02
C ALA A 70 -36.54 25.22 -7.65
N GLN A 71 -35.93 26.41 -7.71
CA GLN A 71 -35.62 27.41 -6.67
C GLN A 71 -36.91 28.11 -6.12
N PRO A 72 -36.86 29.09 -5.17
CA PRO A 72 -36.21 29.15 -3.84
C PRO A 72 -37.13 29.83 -2.77
N ALA A 73 -36.54 30.23 -1.61
CA ALA A 73 -37.03 31.16 -0.56
C ALA A 73 -37.95 30.55 0.53
N ALA A 74 -38.00 31.00 1.79
CA ALA A 74 -37.23 31.83 2.71
C ALA A 74 -37.97 31.74 4.08
N GLY A 75 -37.31 31.99 5.22
CA GLY A 75 -38.01 32.35 6.48
C GLY A 75 -37.60 31.61 7.76
N VAL A 76 -36.87 32.32 8.62
CA VAL A 76 -36.66 32.09 10.07
C VAL A 76 -37.76 32.80 10.88
N PRO A 77 -37.81 32.76 12.24
CA PRO A 77 -37.73 31.65 13.21
C PRO A 77 -38.92 31.71 14.22
N GLY A 78 -39.06 30.73 15.14
CA GLY A 78 -40.09 30.81 16.19
C GLY A 78 -39.93 29.83 17.36
N ALA A 79 -39.35 30.34 18.45
CA ALA A 79 -39.55 30.05 19.89
C ALA A 79 -39.98 28.64 20.39
N ALA A 80 -39.14 28.08 21.26
CA ALA A 80 -39.46 27.15 22.37
C ALA A 80 -40.17 27.92 23.52
N PRO A 81 -40.68 27.35 24.65
CA PRO A 81 -40.38 26.06 25.33
C PRO A 81 -41.68 25.27 25.73
N ALA A 82 -41.74 24.12 26.41
CA ALA A 82 -41.03 23.65 27.60
C ALA A 82 -41.19 22.13 27.84
N SER A 83 -40.13 21.55 28.42
CA SER A 83 -40.02 20.60 29.53
C SER A 83 -40.94 19.37 29.68
N GLY A 84 -40.29 18.20 29.86
CA GLY A 84 -40.90 16.97 30.37
C GLY A 84 -40.12 15.70 29.99
N VAL A 85 -38.88 15.52 30.46
CA VAL A 85 -38.51 14.58 31.56
C VAL A 85 -38.43 13.10 31.11
N GLN A 86 -37.24 12.53 31.35
CA GLN A 86 -36.86 11.12 31.49
C GLN A 86 -36.04 10.47 30.36
N ALA A 87 -34.75 10.37 30.65
CA ALA A 87 -34.06 9.09 30.80
C ALA A 87 -34.37 8.02 29.75
N GLY A 88 -33.58 8.07 28.68
CA GLY A 88 -33.34 6.94 27.81
C GLY A 88 -31.94 7.08 27.23
N ALA A 89 -30.91 6.81 28.04
CA ALA A 89 -29.62 6.47 27.47
C ALA A 89 -29.83 5.24 26.58
N PRO A 90 -29.43 5.23 25.29
CA PRO A 90 -29.22 3.97 24.61
C PRO A 90 -27.90 3.40 25.14
N LYS A 91 -27.97 2.78 26.32
CA LYS A 91 -27.03 1.71 26.66
C LYS A 91 -27.51 0.47 25.89
N GLU A 92 -26.57 -0.23 25.28
CA GLU A 92 -26.77 -1.50 24.54
C GLU A 92 -27.74 -1.49 23.34
N ALA A 93 -27.34 -0.88 22.22
CA ALA A 93 -27.80 -1.31 20.88
C ALA A 93 -26.65 -1.44 19.87
N VAL A 94 -25.42 -1.53 20.39
CA VAL A 94 -24.17 -1.61 19.63
C VAL A 94 -23.70 -3.07 19.48
N ASP A 95 -24.27 -4.01 20.22
CA ASP A 95 -23.71 -5.35 20.41
C ASP A 95 -23.76 -6.26 19.15
N PRO A 96 -24.89 -6.45 18.43
CA PRO A 96 -24.94 -7.44 17.35
C PRO A 96 -24.21 -7.00 16.07
N ARG A 97 -24.24 -5.69 15.75
CA ARG A 97 -23.60 -5.14 14.54
C ARG A 97 -22.08 -5.05 14.67
N LEU A 98 -21.55 -4.81 15.87
CA LEU A 98 -20.11 -4.83 16.09
C LEU A 98 -19.56 -6.27 16.08
N GLU A 99 -20.25 -7.21 16.70
CA GLU A 99 -19.85 -8.62 16.68
C GLU A 99 -19.90 -9.20 15.25
N ALA A 100 -20.92 -8.85 14.45
CA ALA A 100 -20.96 -9.21 13.03
C ALA A 100 -19.76 -8.63 12.25
N ARG A 101 -19.44 -7.34 12.46
CA ARG A 101 -18.28 -6.69 11.81
C ARG A 101 -16.94 -7.27 12.25
N LYS A 102 -16.79 -7.66 13.52
CA LYS A 102 -15.58 -8.34 14.02
C LYS A 102 -15.43 -9.70 13.37
N ARG A 103 -16.49 -10.51 13.30
CA ARG A 103 -16.47 -11.82 12.64
C ARG A 103 -16.17 -11.73 11.15
N GLU A 104 -16.73 -10.74 10.46
CA GLU A 104 -16.41 -10.47 9.05
C GLU A 104 -14.94 -10.09 8.86
N ALA A 105 -14.39 -9.24 9.75
CA ALA A 105 -12.98 -8.85 9.71
C ALA A 105 -12.05 -10.04 9.99
N GLU A 106 -12.35 -10.85 11.01
CA GLU A 106 -11.59 -12.05 11.34
C GLU A 106 -11.64 -13.09 10.22
N ALA A 107 -12.81 -13.29 9.60
CA ALA A 107 -12.95 -14.18 8.45
C ALA A 107 -12.17 -13.68 7.24
N ALA A 108 -12.17 -12.37 6.98
CA ALA A 108 -11.41 -11.76 5.89
C ALA A 108 -9.89 -11.88 6.13
N GLU A 109 -9.41 -11.65 7.36
CA GLU A 109 -8.00 -11.83 7.70
C GLU A 109 -7.57 -13.31 7.66
N ALA A 110 -8.42 -14.22 8.13
CA ALA A 110 -8.17 -15.66 8.01
C ALA A 110 -8.12 -16.11 6.54
N ALA A 111 -8.99 -15.58 5.69
CA ALA A 111 -8.99 -15.87 4.26
C ALA A 111 -7.72 -15.34 3.58
N LYS A 112 -7.27 -14.12 3.92
CA LYS A 112 -6.01 -13.55 3.41
C LYS A 112 -4.80 -14.39 3.84
N LYS A 113 -4.73 -14.78 5.11
CA LYS A 113 -3.65 -15.62 5.63
C LYS A 113 -3.58 -16.96 4.91
N LYS A 114 -4.72 -17.65 4.75
CA LYS A 114 -4.78 -18.90 3.98
C LYS A 114 -4.34 -18.73 2.54
N ALA A 115 -4.78 -17.66 1.87
CA ALA A 115 -4.38 -17.39 0.49
C ALA A 115 -2.86 -17.11 0.36
N GLU A 116 -2.27 -16.40 1.33
CA GLU A 116 -0.82 -16.15 1.36
C GLU A 116 -0.02 -17.42 1.66
N GLU A 117 -0.51 -18.26 2.58
CA GLU A 117 0.08 -19.56 2.91
C GLU A 117 0.06 -20.49 1.70
N GLU A 118 -1.07 -20.61 1.01
CA GLU A 118 -1.20 -21.40 -0.22
C GLU A 118 -0.28 -20.88 -1.33
N ARG A 119 -0.20 -19.55 -1.52
CA ARG A 119 0.71 -18.94 -2.48
C ARG A 119 2.16 -19.28 -2.16
N THR A 120 2.56 -19.16 -0.90
CA THR A 120 3.92 -19.44 -0.44
C THR A 120 4.25 -20.92 -0.57
N ALA A 121 3.33 -21.81 -0.20
CA ALA A 121 3.47 -23.25 -0.34
C ALA A 121 3.65 -23.65 -1.82
N ARG A 122 2.84 -23.08 -2.72
CA ARG A 122 2.94 -23.30 -4.16
C ARG A 122 4.30 -22.82 -4.70
N GLN A 123 4.75 -21.62 -4.31
CA GLN A 123 6.05 -21.11 -4.73
C GLN A 123 7.20 -21.99 -4.25
N ARG A 124 7.17 -22.46 -3.00
CA ARG A 124 8.18 -23.38 -2.46
C ARG A 124 8.20 -24.70 -3.22
N ALA A 125 7.03 -25.26 -3.55
CA ALA A 125 6.94 -26.49 -4.34
C ALA A 125 7.59 -26.30 -5.73
N GLU A 126 7.25 -25.23 -6.44
CA GLU A 126 7.84 -24.89 -7.75
C GLU A 126 9.36 -24.64 -7.65
N ASN A 127 9.83 -24.01 -6.57
CA ASN A 127 11.26 -23.81 -6.33
C ASN A 127 11.97 -25.13 -6.09
N CYS A 128 11.39 -26.03 -5.30
CA CYS A 128 11.93 -27.35 -5.03
C CYS A 128 12.06 -28.17 -6.33
N GLU A 129 11.03 -28.20 -7.17
CA GLU A 129 11.08 -28.91 -8.45
C GLU A 129 12.18 -28.36 -9.36
N ARG A 130 12.30 -27.02 -9.46
CA ARG A 130 13.37 -26.37 -10.21
C ARG A 130 14.76 -26.66 -9.65
N ALA A 131 14.92 -26.70 -8.34
CA ALA A 131 16.20 -27.02 -7.72
C ALA A 131 16.58 -28.49 -7.98
N ARG A 132 15.62 -29.42 -7.92
CA ARG A 132 15.85 -30.84 -8.24
C ARG A 132 16.25 -31.04 -9.70
N SER A 133 15.58 -30.38 -10.64
CA SER A 133 15.92 -30.49 -12.07
C SER A 133 17.28 -29.86 -12.40
N ALA A 134 17.60 -28.72 -11.78
CA ALA A 134 18.93 -28.11 -11.87
C ALA A 134 20.02 -29.07 -11.35
N LYS A 135 19.79 -29.70 -10.19
CA LYS A 135 20.72 -30.69 -9.64
C LYS A 135 20.94 -31.87 -10.58
N ALA A 136 19.85 -32.44 -11.11
CA ALA A 136 19.95 -33.54 -12.07
C ALA A 136 20.75 -33.15 -13.32
N THR A 137 20.62 -31.91 -13.78
CA THR A 137 21.39 -31.38 -14.91
C THR A 137 22.88 -31.28 -14.58
N LEU A 138 23.24 -30.76 -13.41
CA LEU A 138 24.62 -30.68 -12.95
C LEU A 138 25.25 -32.07 -12.79
N ASP A 139 24.51 -33.01 -12.19
CA ASP A 139 24.95 -34.38 -11.94
C ASP A 139 25.07 -35.22 -13.23
N SER A 140 24.36 -34.85 -14.31
CA SER A 140 24.39 -35.59 -15.58
C SER A 140 25.70 -35.47 -16.37
N GLY A 141 26.59 -34.56 -15.99
CA GLY A 141 27.86 -34.33 -16.68
C GLY A 141 27.75 -33.59 -18.01
N VAL A 142 26.56 -33.10 -18.38
CA VAL A 142 26.40 -32.28 -19.60
C VAL A 142 27.19 -30.98 -19.50
N ARG A 143 27.75 -30.53 -20.62
CA ARG A 143 28.39 -29.21 -20.72
C ARG A 143 27.34 -28.12 -20.71
N ILE A 144 27.42 -27.23 -19.72
CA ILE A 144 26.51 -26.09 -19.57
C ILE A 144 27.21 -24.86 -20.13
N ALA A 145 26.60 -24.22 -21.14
CA ALA A 145 27.07 -22.93 -21.63
C ALA A 145 26.46 -21.81 -20.79
N THR A 146 27.30 -20.96 -20.22
CA THR A 146 26.89 -19.74 -19.51
C THR A 146 27.20 -18.52 -20.38
N THR A 147 26.41 -17.47 -20.21
CA THR A 147 26.68 -16.18 -20.85
C THR A 147 27.20 -15.24 -19.79
N SER A 148 28.38 -14.66 -20.00
CA SER A 148 28.96 -13.66 -19.11
C SER A 148 28.18 -12.33 -19.20
N PRO A 149 28.38 -11.40 -18.25
CA PRO A 149 27.82 -10.06 -18.33
C PRO A 149 28.25 -9.26 -19.57
N SER A 150 29.38 -9.61 -20.19
CA SER A 150 29.84 -9.01 -21.46
C SER A 150 29.17 -9.61 -22.69
N GLY A 151 28.29 -10.61 -22.53
CA GLY A 151 27.58 -11.28 -23.62
C GLY A 151 28.36 -12.43 -24.27
N GLU A 152 29.57 -12.73 -23.80
CA GLU A 152 30.35 -13.87 -24.28
C GLU A 152 29.79 -15.19 -23.74
N ARG A 153 29.75 -16.22 -24.58
CA ARG A 153 29.35 -17.57 -24.18
C ARG A 153 30.59 -18.37 -23.79
N SER A 154 30.64 -18.84 -22.56
CA SER A 154 31.67 -19.77 -22.06
C SER A 154 31.04 -21.07 -21.59
N ILE A 155 31.84 -22.13 -21.47
CA ILE A 155 31.40 -23.37 -20.83
C ILE A 155 31.68 -23.23 -19.34
N MET A 156 30.71 -23.62 -18.51
CA MET A 156 30.86 -23.72 -17.07
C MET A 156 32.01 -24.66 -16.73
N ASP A 157 33.04 -24.12 -16.09
CA ASP A 157 34.17 -24.90 -15.59
C ASP A 157 33.82 -25.69 -14.32
N ASP A 158 34.73 -26.57 -13.89
CA ASP A 158 34.51 -27.45 -12.75
C ASP A 158 34.40 -26.71 -11.42
N ALA A 159 35.09 -25.57 -11.28
CA ALA A 159 35.00 -24.74 -10.08
C ALA A 159 33.63 -24.08 -9.98
N ALA A 160 33.14 -23.51 -11.08
CA ALA A 160 31.81 -22.91 -11.19
C ALA A 160 30.71 -23.98 -11.00
N ARG A 161 30.90 -25.18 -11.56
CA ARG A 161 29.99 -26.31 -11.33
C ARG A 161 29.89 -26.65 -9.84
N ALA A 162 31.02 -26.80 -9.14
CA ALA A 162 31.02 -27.13 -7.72
C ALA A 162 30.35 -26.05 -6.84
N VAL A 163 30.48 -24.76 -7.21
CA VAL A 163 29.77 -23.67 -6.53
C VAL A 163 28.26 -23.77 -6.77
N GLU A 164 27.84 -23.99 -8.01
CA GLU A 164 26.44 -24.09 -8.37
C GLU A 164 25.77 -25.33 -7.75
N GLU A 165 26.49 -26.46 -7.68
CA GLU A 165 26.02 -27.67 -6.99
C GLU A 165 25.73 -27.40 -5.51
N ARG A 166 26.60 -26.65 -4.82
CA ARG A 166 26.37 -26.25 -3.42
C ARG A 166 25.14 -25.34 -3.29
N ARG A 167 25.03 -24.34 -4.18
CA ARG A 167 23.89 -23.41 -4.20
C ARG A 167 22.56 -24.15 -4.41
N VAL A 168 22.54 -25.09 -5.35
CA VAL A 168 21.34 -25.89 -5.65
C VAL A 168 21.05 -26.87 -4.52
N ALA A 169 22.07 -27.49 -3.91
CA ALA A 169 21.88 -28.36 -2.75
C ALA A 169 21.29 -27.59 -1.55
N ASP A 170 21.72 -26.35 -1.32
CA ASP A 170 21.15 -25.46 -0.32
C ASP A 170 19.69 -25.13 -0.62
N ALA A 171 19.37 -24.79 -1.87
CA ALA A 171 18.00 -24.53 -2.31
C ALA A 171 17.09 -25.77 -2.12
N ILE A 172 17.59 -26.97 -2.42
CA ILE A 172 16.86 -28.21 -2.14
C ILE A 172 16.60 -28.34 -0.64
N ARG A 173 17.61 -28.09 0.21
CA ARG A 173 17.47 -28.18 1.67
C ARG A 173 16.42 -27.20 2.19
N THR A 174 16.37 -25.97 1.67
CA THR A 174 15.44 -24.94 2.18
C THR A 174 14.04 -25.07 1.61
N GLU A 175 13.89 -25.41 0.33
CA GLU A 175 12.62 -25.34 -0.40
C GLU A 175 11.85 -26.68 -0.41
N CYS A 176 12.55 -27.83 -0.41
CA CYS A 176 11.91 -29.14 -0.55
C CYS A 176 11.36 -29.76 0.74
N GLY A 177 11.55 -29.08 1.88
CA GLY A 177 11.01 -29.50 3.17
C GLY A 177 9.58 -29.02 3.42
N PRO A 178 8.93 -29.51 4.50
CA PRO A 178 7.62 -29.01 4.92
C PRO A 178 7.64 -27.49 5.10
N ALA A 179 6.56 -26.82 4.72
CA ALA A 179 6.46 -25.37 4.85
C ALA A 179 6.68 -24.94 6.32
N PRO A 180 7.48 -23.91 6.58
CA PRO A 180 7.65 -23.38 7.93
C PRO A 180 6.29 -22.91 8.45
N LYS A 181 6.00 -23.20 9.72
CA LYS A 181 4.74 -22.74 10.34
C LYS A 181 4.68 -21.22 10.28
N PRO A 182 3.50 -20.63 9.99
CA PRO A 182 3.33 -19.19 10.04
C PRO A 182 3.70 -18.69 11.45
N ALA A 183 4.40 -17.56 11.53
CA ALA A 183 4.66 -16.90 12.79
C ALA A 183 3.31 -16.51 13.41
N GLN A 184 3.07 -16.97 14.64
CA GLN A 184 1.84 -16.73 15.40
C GLN A 184 1.73 -15.26 15.82
#